data_AF-A0A6G9CU68-F1
#
_entry.id   AF-A0A6G9CU68-F1
#
_cell.length_a   1.000
_cell.length_b   1.000
_cell.length_c   1.000
_cell.angle_alpha   90.00
_cell.angle_beta   90.00
_cell.angle_gamma   90.00
#
_symmetry.space_group_name_H-M   'P 1'
#
loop_
_entity.id
_entity.type
_entity.pdbx_description
1 polymer ?
#
loop_
_entity_poly.entity_id
_entity_poly.type
_entity_poly.pdbx_seq_one_letter_code
_entity_poly.pdbx_strand_id
1 'polypeptide(L)'
;MSVVDGKKIDPSLKGWKAPFVMASYNTRVVRRSNALREWAYGKKFKYSEVMSVGSSVVSPVIAGGVAVGLGALVAGLALPPTRFLLDKVLPAPGEGPSESTQKKGHFTLDVFTTTTTGARYTSRVKAKGDPGYSATAVMLGESALSLAKDQKALPPATGVLTPATALGDVLVERLRAAGFEISARKL
;
A
#
# COMPACT_ATOMS: atom_id res chain seq x y z
N MET A 1 -7.98 -13.15 -4.47
CA MET A 1 -6.51 -13.21 -4.61
C MET A 1 -6.24 -13.73 -6.01
N SER A 2 -5.86 -12.88 -6.95
CA SER A 2 -5.58 -13.32 -8.32
C SER A 2 -4.25 -12.74 -8.79
N VAL A 3 -3.54 -13.52 -9.59
CA VAL A 3 -2.36 -13.06 -10.31
C VAL A 3 -2.80 -12.17 -11.48
N VAL A 4 -2.00 -11.17 -11.81
CA VAL A 4 -2.32 -10.20 -12.87
C VAL A 4 -1.14 -10.04 -13.81
N ASP A 5 -1.37 -10.16 -15.12
CA ASP A 5 -0.37 -9.77 -16.12
C ASP A 5 -0.14 -8.26 -16.04
N GLY A 6 1.11 -7.84 -15.82
CA GLY A 6 1.48 -6.42 -15.73
C GLY A 6 0.98 -5.59 -16.90
N LYS A 7 0.94 -6.14 -18.12
CA LYS A 7 0.46 -5.43 -19.31
C LYS A 7 -1.02 -5.04 -19.24
N LYS A 8 -1.82 -5.73 -18.41
CA LYS A 8 -3.24 -5.38 -18.17
C LYS A 8 -3.40 -4.19 -17.21
N ILE A 9 -2.37 -3.86 -16.44
CA ILE A 9 -2.33 -2.69 -15.57
C ILE A 9 -1.83 -1.49 -16.36
N ASP A 10 -0.69 -1.65 -17.03
CA ASP A 10 -0.09 -0.63 -17.89
C ASP A 10 0.80 -1.30 -18.94
N PRO A 11 0.79 -0.87 -20.22
CA PRO A 11 1.62 -1.45 -21.28
C PRO A 11 3.12 -1.45 -20.99
N SER A 12 3.61 -0.52 -20.16
CA SER A 12 5.03 -0.45 -19.78
C SER A 12 5.46 -1.55 -18.80
N LEU A 13 4.50 -2.20 -18.12
CA LEU A 13 4.79 -3.19 -17.11
C LEU A 13 5.02 -4.57 -17.71
N LYS A 14 6.12 -5.19 -17.29
CA LYS A 14 6.50 -6.55 -17.66
C LYS A 14 6.29 -7.52 -16.50
N GLY A 15 6.12 -8.79 -16.85
CA GLY A 15 5.94 -9.91 -15.91
C GLY A 15 4.60 -9.91 -15.18
N TRP A 16 4.37 -10.97 -14.43
CA TRP A 16 3.17 -11.14 -13.63
C TRP A 16 3.30 -10.52 -12.25
N LYS A 17 2.16 -10.12 -11.69
CA LYS A 17 2.02 -9.55 -10.36
C LYS A 17 1.25 -10.51 -9.47
N ALA A 18 1.72 -10.66 -8.24
CA ALA A 18 1.08 -11.48 -7.23
C ALA A 18 0.12 -10.66 -6.36
N PRO A 19 -0.83 -11.30 -5.66
CA PRO A 19 -1.66 -10.63 -4.67
C PRO A 19 -0.78 -9.96 -3.61
N PHE A 20 -1.10 -8.72 -3.23
CA PHE A 20 -0.44 -8.03 -2.14
C PHE A 20 -1.23 -8.20 -0.83
N VAL A 21 -0.57 -8.64 0.25
CA VAL A 21 -1.24 -8.94 1.53
C VAL A 21 -1.98 -7.73 2.09
N MET A 22 -1.33 -6.55 2.07
CA MET A 22 -1.94 -5.33 2.63
C MET A 22 -3.04 -4.74 1.74
N ALA A 23 -3.21 -5.23 0.50
CA ALA A 23 -4.31 -4.81 -0.36
C ALA A 23 -5.68 -5.05 0.32
N SER A 24 -5.77 -6.08 1.17
CA SER A 24 -6.98 -6.37 1.93
C SER A 24 -7.33 -5.29 2.96
N TYR A 25 -6.42 -4.39 3.30
CA TYR A 25 -6.67 -3.26 4.20
C TYR A 25 -6.68 -1.95 3.42
N ASN A 26 -5.62 -1.70 2.66
CA ASN A 26 -5.39 -0.43 1.95
C ASN A 26 -6.53 -0.09 1.00
N THR A 27 -7.08 -1.06 0.26
CA THR A 27 -8.18 -0.79 -0.67
C THR A 27 -9.44 -0.30 0.05
N ARG A 28 -9.68 -0.71 1.31
CA ARG A 28 -10.81 -0.22 2.10
C ARG A 28 -10.56 1.21 2.56
N VAL A 29 -9.33 1.53 2.97
CA VAL A 29 -8.93 2.90 3.33
C VAL A 29 -9.11 3.83 2.12
N VAL A 30 -8.61 3.46 0.94
CA VAL A 30 -8.76 4.25 -0.30
C VAL A 30 -10.23 4.45 -0.67
N ARG A 31 -11.05 3.40 -0.60
CA ARG A 31 -12.50 3.51 -0.85
C ARG A 31 -13.20 4.38 0.18
N ARG A 32 -12.81 4.30 1.45
CA ARG A 32 -13.30 5.15 2.53
C ARG A 32 -12.91 6.62 2.28
N SER A 33 -11.69 6.91 1.83
CA SER A 33 -11.28 8.26 1.44
C SER A 33 -12.17 8.82 0.32
N ASN A 34 -12.49 8.01 -0.70
CA ASN A 34 -13.39 8.43 -1.79
C ASN A 34 -14.81 8.71 -1.25
N ALA A 35 -15.34 7.84 -0.40
CA ALA A 35 -16.67 8.01 0.19
C ALA A 35 -16.75 9.25 1.11
N LEU A 36 -15.71 9.52 1.91
CA LEU A 36 -15.62 10.71 2.75
C LEU A 36 -15.47 12.01 1.96
N ARG A 37 -14.99 11.94 0.71
CA ARG A 37 -14.82 13.07 -0.21
C ARG A 37 -15.94 13.14 -1.24
N GLU A 38 -17.16 12.77 -0.83
CA GLU A 38 -18.37 12.85 -1.67
C GLU A 38 -18.23 12.15 -3.04
N TRP A 39 -17.49 11.04 -3.08
CA TRP A 39 -17.20 10.30 -4.31
C TRP A 39 -16.42 11.11 -5.35
N ALA A 40 -15.43 11.89 -4.93
CA ALA A 40 -14.59 12.71 -5.82
C ALA A 40 -13.95 11.94 -7.00
N TYR A 41 -13.67 10.63 -6.84
CA TYR A 41 -13.15 9.77 -7.91
C TYR A 41 -14.25 9.02 -8.69
N GLY A 42 -15.51 9.29 -8.37
CA GLY A 42 -16.71 8.65 -8.91
C GLY A 42 -17.15 7.40 -8.14
N LYS A 43 -18.46 7.10 -8.22
CA LYS A 43 -19.06 5.89 -7.61
C LYS A 43 -18.61 4.58 -8.28
N LYS A 44 -18.13 4.66 -9.53
CA LYS A 44 -17.58 3.53 -10.29
C LYS A 44 -16.06 3.38 -10.14
N PHE A 45 -15.43 4.13 -9.23
CA PHE A 45 -13.99 4.08 -8.99
C PHE A 45 -13.54 2.66 -8.62
N LYS A 46 -12.52 2.16 -9.34
CA LYS A 46 -11.92 0.85 -9.10
C LYS A 46 -10.49 1.04 -8.63
N TYR A 47 -10.12 0.29 -7.61
CA TYR A 47 -8.77 0.30 -7.03
C TYR A 47 -8.38 -1.10 -6.57
N SER A 48 -7.16 -1.50 -6.90
CA SER A 48 -6.55 -2.77 -6.56
C SER A 48 -5.04 -2.60 -6.38
N GLU A 49 -4.46 -3.35 -5.46
CA GLU A 49 -3.02 -3.40 -5.25
C GLU A 49 -2.50 -4.82 -5.50
N VAL A 50 -1.34 -4.89 -6.14
CA VAL A 50 -0.61 -6.11 -6.44
C VAL A 50 0.87 -5.86 -6.20
N MET A 51 1.64 -6.92 -5.96
CA MET A 51 3.08 -6.82 -5.79
C MET A 51 3.83 -7.43 -6.97
N SER A 52 4.98 -6.84 -7.30
CA SER A 52 5.86 -7.38 -8.32
C SER A 52 6.63 -8.58 -7.78
N VAL A 53 6.70 -9.67 -8.56
CA VAL A 53 7.57 -10.82 -8.30
C VAL A 53 8.75 -10.88 -9.29
N GLY A 54 9.10 -9.71 -9.84
CA GLY A 54 10.05 -9.58 -10.94
C GLY A 54 9.38 -9.61 -12.32
N SER A 55 10.21 -9.54 -13.37
CA SER A 55 9.80 -9.44 -14.77
C SER A 55 10.29 -10.61 -15.63
N SER A 56 10.86 -11.64 -15.01
CA SER A 56 11.40 -12.81 -15.70
C SER A 56 10.29 -13.64 -16.36
N VAL A 57 10.69 -14.50 -17.31
CA VAL A 57 9.77 -15.43 -17.99
C VAL A 57 9.07 -16.40 -17.02
N VAL A 58 9.69 -16.66 -15.86
CA VAL A 58 9.13 -17.50 -14.79
C VAL A 58 8.23 -16.74 -13.81
N SER A 59 8.08 -15.42 -13.94
CA SER A 59 7.20 -14.60 -13.09
C SER A 59 5.74 -15.09 -12.99
N PRO A 60 5.09 -15.70 -14.01
CA PRO A 60 3.75 -16.25 -13.84
C PRO A 60 3.70 -17.38 -12.80
N VAL A 61 4.70 -18.26 -12.82
CA VAL A 61 4.81 -19.40 -11.88
C VAL A 61 5.07 -18.89 -10.47
N ILE A 62 6.00 -17.94 -10.31
CA ILE A 62 6.29 -17.34 -9.00
C ILE A 62 5.05 -16.62 -8.45
N ALA A 63 4.36 -15.83 -9.28
CA ALA A 63 3.14 -15.13 -8.87
C ALA A 63 2.05 -16.12 -8.45
N GLY A 64 1.89 -17.22 -9.19
CA GLY A 64 0.96 -18.31 -8.86
C GLY A 64 1.29 -18.96 -7.52
N GLY A 65 2.57 -19.29 -7.29
CA GLY A 65 3.04 -19.84 -6.02
C GLY A 65 2.77 -18.91 -4.83
N VAL A 66 3.02 -17.61 -4.97
CA VAL A 66 2.69 -16.61 -3.94
C VAL A 66 1.18 -16.55 -3.70
N ALA A 67 0.36 -16.55 -4.75
CA ALA A 67 -1.09 -16.53 -4.61
C ALA A 67 -1.63 -17.76 -3.86
N VAL A 68 -1.12 -18.96 -4.20
CA VAL A 68 -1.46 -20.22 -3.51
C VAL A 68 -0.99 -20.18 -2.06
N GLY A 69 0.25 -19.77 -1.79
CA GLY A 69 0.80 -19.68 -0.43
C GLY A 69 0.01 -18.73 0.46
N LEU A 70 -0.36 -17.54 -0.05
CA LEU A 70 -1.20 -16.60 0.69
C LEU A 70 -2.62 -17.15 0.92
N GLY A 71 -3.20 -17.83 -0.07
CA GLY A 71 -4.50 -18.48 0.08
C GLY A 71 -4.48 -19.56 1.16
N ALA A 72 -3.45 -20.41 1.15
CA ALA A 72 -3.24 -21.44 2.15
C ALA A 72 -3.02 -20.86 3.55
N LEU A 73 -2.23 -19.78 3.68
CA LEU A 73 -2.02 -19.09 4.95
C LEU A 73 -3.34 -18.55 5.52
N VAL A 74 -4.14 -17.86 4.69
CA VAL A 74 -5.45 -17.35 5.13
C VAL A 74 -6.39 -18.47 5.55
N ALA A 75 -6.46 -19.56 4.78
CA ALA A 75 -7.26 -20.74 5.13
C ALA A 75 -6.78 -21.39 6.43
N GLY A 76 -5.46 -21.51 6.62
CA GLY A 76 -4.86 -22.06 7.83
C GLY A 76 -5.09 -21.20 9.07
N LEU A 77 -5.11 -19.87 8.94
CA LEU A 77 -5.42 -18.97 10.05
C LEU A 77 -6.92 -18.94 10.40
N ALA A 78 -7.80 -19.33 9.46
CA ALA A 78 -9.24 -19.38 9.69
C ALA A 78 -9.70 -20.60 10.51
N LEU A 79 -8.89 -21.66 10.56
CA LEU A 79 -9.21 -22.89 11.29
C LEU A 79 -8.45 -22.95 12.63
N PRO A 80 -9.12 -23.21 13.78
CA PRO A 80 -8.49 -23.14 15.10
C PRO A 80 -7.23 -24.02 15.31
N PRO A 81 -7.19 -25.31 14.86
CA PRO A 81 -6.03 -26.17 15.11
C PRO A 81 -4.79 -25.72 14.33
N THR A 82 -4.97 -25.29 13.09
CA THR A 82 -3.88 -24.82 12.22
C THR A 82 -3.38 -23.44 12.62
N ARG A 83 -4.27 -22.57 13.13
CA ARG A 83 -3.88 -21.28 13.70
C ARG A 83 -2.90 -21.43 14.86
N PHE A 84 -3.18 -22.34 15.80
CA PHE A 84 -2.29 -22.56 16.95
C PHE A 84 -0.90 -23.08 16.54
N LEU A 85 -0.82 -23.90 15.49
CA LEU A 85 0.46 -24.35 14.94
C LEU A 85 1.20 -23.23 14.21
N LEU A 86 0.49 -22.40 13.45
CA LEU A 86 1.06 -21.25 12.75
C LEU A 86 1.57 -20.18 13.73
N ASP A 87 0.85 -19.91 14.82
CA ASP A 87 1.24 -18.96 15.85
C ASP A 87 2.56 -19.35 16.55
N LYS A 88 2.96 -20.63 16.52
CA LYS A 88 4.27 -21.10 17.04
C LYS A 88 5.44 -20.89 16.08
N VAL A 89 5.17 -20.69 14.79
CA VAL A 89 6.18 -20.60 13.73
C VAL A 89 6.31 -19.18 13.20
N LEU A 90 5.21 -18.42 13.22
CA LEU A 90 5.22 -17.01 12.86
C LEU A 90 5.95 -16.19 13.94
N PRO A 91 6.65 -15.10 13.57
CA PRO A 91 7.30 -14.22 14.54
C PRO A 91 6.32 -13.75 15.60
N ALA A 92 6.75 -13.74 16.86
CA ALA A 92 5.89 -13.28 17.93
C ALA A 92 5.62 -11.76 17.77
N PRO A 93 4.45 -11.26 18.19
CA PRO A 93 4.17 -9.83 18.19
C PRO A 93 5.27 -9.06 18.93
N GLY A 94 5.92 -8.12 18.24
CA GLY A 94 7.01 -7.31 18.79
C GLY A 94 8.43 -7.73 18.38
N GLU A 95 8.62 -8.95 17.84
CA GLU A 95 9.92 -9.45 17.36
C GLU A 95 10.29 -8.94 15.96
N GLY A 96 10.05 -7.66 15.68
CA GLY A 96 10.28 -7.08 14.35
C GLY A 96 11.66 -7.43 13.75
N PRO A 97 11.82 -7.30 12.42
CA PRO A 97 13.05 -7.65 11.74
C PRO A 97 14.24 -6.92 12.39
N SER A 98 15.43 -7.52 12.35
CA SER A 98 16.62 -6.92 12.96
C SER A 98 16.85 -5.48 12.47
N GLU A 99 17.46 -4.64 13.31
CA GLU A 99 17.73 -3.23 12.97
C GLU A 99 18.48 -3.09 11.63
N SER A 100 19.40 -4.01 11.35
CA SER A 100 20.13 -4.04 10.07
C SER A 100 19.21 -4.31 8.87
N THR A 101 18.22 -5.19 9.03
CA THR A 101 17.20 -5.49 8.01
C THR A 101 16.30 -4.29 7.81
N GLN A 102 15.88 -3.66 8.90
CA GLN A 102 15.09 -2.43 8.86
C GLN A 102 15.79 -1.29 8.11
N LYS A 103 17.07 -1.04 8.40
CA LYS A 103 17.86 0.01 7.75
C LYS A 103 18.09 -0.24 6.26
N LYS A 104 18.23 -1.51 5.85
CA LYS A 104 18.43 -1.91 4.45
C LYS A 104 17.12 -2.00 3.66
N GLY A 105 15.98 -2.03 4.37
CA GLY A 105 14.65 -2.08 3.78
C GLY A 105 14.35 -0.85 2.93
N HIS A 106 13.44 -1.02 1.98
CA HIS A 106 12.85 0.07 1.22
C HIS A 106 11.51 -0.41 0.65
N PHE A 107 10.70 0.52 0.19
CA PHE A 107 9.54 0.19 -0.63
C PHE A 107 9.39 1.15 -1.81
N THR A 108 8.70 0.69 -2.84
CA THR A 108 8.29 1.52 -3.97
C THR A 108 6.91 1.06 -4.41
N LEU A 109 5.98 1.99 -4.43
CA LEU A 109 4.63 1.81 -4.92
C LEU A 109 4.49 2.65 -6.19
N ASP A 110 4.26 1.97 -7.31
CA ASP A 110 3.88 2.60 -8.57
C ASP A 110 2.39 2.40 -8.79
N VAL A 111 1.66 3.50 -8.96
CA VAL A 111 0.22 3.50 -9.24
C VAL A 111 0.02 3.94 -10.68
N PHE A 112 -0.85 3.24 -11.39
CA PHE A 112 -1.29 3.57 -12.73
C PHE A 112 -2.80 3.73 -12.73
N THR A 113 -3.29 4.75 -13.40
CA THR A 113 -4.73 5.01 -13.48
C THR A 113 -5.13 5.54 -14.85
N THR A 114 -6.38 5.31 -15.20
CA THR A 114 -7.06 5.87 -16.37
C THR A 114 -8.36 6.50 -15.90
N THR A 115 -8.55 7.78 -16.21
CA THR A 115 -9.76 8.52 -15.87
C THR A 115 -10.93 8.12 -16.78
N THR A 116 -12.14 8.55 -16.44
CA THR A 116 -13.33 8.38 -17.29
C THR A 116 -13.23 9.12 -18.64
N THR A 117 -12.34 10.10 -18.75
CA THR A 117 -12.04 10.81 -20.01
C THR A 117 -10.96 10.11 -20.84
N GLY A 118 -10.40 8.99 -20.36
CA GLY A 118 -9.31 8.27 -21.01
C GLY A 118 -7.91 8.85 -20.74
N ALA A 119 -7.80 9.91 -19.93
CA ALA A 119 -6.49 10.44 -19.54
C ALA A 119 -5.76 9.46 -18.62
N ARG A 120 -4.46 9.28 -18.86
CA ARG A 120 -3.62 8.37 -18.09
C ARG A 120 -2.72 9.13 -17.14
N TYR A 121 -2.58 8.61 -15.93
CA TYR A 121 -1.69 9.16 -14.91
C TYR A 121 -0.91 8.06 -14.23
N THR A 122 0.26 8.42 -13.72
CA THR A 122 1.03 7.57 -12.82
C THR A 122 1.45 8.35 -11.59
N SER A 123 1.54 7.67 -10.46
CA SER A 123 2.16 8.19 -9.25
C SER A 123 3.13 7.19 -8.66
N ARG A 124 4.14 7.72 -7.97
CA ARG A 124 5.16 6.95 -7.27
C ARG A 124 5.25 7.40 -5.82
N VAL A 125 5.28 6.42 -4.92
CA VAL A 125 5.62 6.61 -3.51
C VAL A 125 6.78 5.68 -3.19
N LYS A 126 7.90 6.23 -2.69
CA LYS A 126 9.10 5.47 -2.35
C LYS A 126 9.73 6.02 -1.09
N ALA A 127 10.23 5.14 -0.23
CA ALA A 127 11.04 5.53 0.91
C ALA A 127 12.08 4.46 1.22
N LYS A 128 13.13 4.87 1.93
CA LYS A 128 14.07 3.97 2.62
C LYS A 128 13.48 3.55 3.96
N GLY A 129 13.99 2.45 4.50
CA GLY A 129 13.47 1.82 5.70
C GLY A 129 12.46 0.74 5.37
N ASP A 130 12.42 -0.28 6.22
CA ASP A 130 11.43 -1.35 6.11
C ASP A 130 10.00 -0.78 6.16
N PRO A 131 9.12 -1.15 5.20
CA PRO A 131 7.76 -0.64 5.14
C PRO A 131 6.89 -1.06 6.33
N GLY A 132 7.22 -2.14 7.02
CA GLY A 132 6.47 -2.61 8.21
C GLY A 132 6.87 -1.89 9.51
N TYR A 133 8.08 -1.33 9.57
CA TYR A 133 8.64 -0.74 10.78
C TYR A 133 9.13 0.69 10.56
N SER A 134 10.38 0.90 10.15
CA SER A 134 11.00 2.24 10.19
C SER A 134 10.26 3.27 9.33
N ALA A 135 9.85 2.90 8.11
CA ALA A 135 9.12 3.84 7.26
C ALA A 135 7.71 4.11 7.80
N THR A 136 7.06 3.09 8.37
CA THR A 136 5.75 3.25 9.03
C THR A 136 5.85 4.15 10.27
N ALA A 137 6.92 4.03 11.06
CA ALA A 137 7.17 4.91 12.20
C ALA A 137 7.28 6.38 11.77
N VAL A 138 7.95 6.66 10.66
CA VAL A 138 8.00 8.00 10.07
C VAL A 138 6.60 8.45 9.64
N MET A 139 5.82 7.61 8.94
CA MET A 139 4.46 7.97 8.54
C MET A 139 3.55 8.31 9.73
N LEU A 140 3.64 7.54 10.82
CA LEU A 140 2.90 7.78 12.05
C LEU A 140 3.35 9.06 12.74
N GLY A 141 4.66 9.27 12.86
CA GLY A 141 5.24 10.48 13.45
C GLY A 141 4.84 11.74 12.70
N GLU A 142 4.97 11.75 11.37
CA GLU A 142 4.58 12.89 10.55
C GLU A 142 3.07 13.13 10.54
N SER A 143 2.26 12.08 10.68
CA SER A 143 0.81 12.22 10.87
C SER A 143 0.49 12.90 12.20
N ALA A 144 1.16 12.50 13.29
CA ALA A 144 0.98 13.13 14.60
C ALA A 144 1.45 14.60 14.60
N LEU A 145 2.58 14.89 13.96
CA LEU A 145 3.10 16.25 13.83
C LEU A 145 2.17 17.13 12.99
N SER A 146 1.59 16.60 11.91
CA SER A 146 0.56 17.31 11.11
C SER A 146 -0.60 17.78 12.00
N LEU A 147 -1.12 16.88 12.84
CA LEU A 147 -2.24 17.17 13.75
C LEU A 147 -1.85 18.16 14.86
N ALA A 148 -0.62 18.06 15.37
CA ALA A 148 -0.18 18.87 16.50
C ALA A 148 0.30 20.28 16.10
N LYS A 149 0.85 20.45 14.90
CA LYS A 149 1.57 21.67 14.50
C LYS A 149 0.95 22.41 13.32
N ASP A 150 0.18 21.73 12.48
CA ASP A 150 -0.26 22.27 11.19
C ASP A 150 -1.78 22.48 11.11
N GLN A 151 -2.46 22.58 12.26
CA GLN A 151 -3.93 22.61 12.39
C GLN A 151 -4.65 23.60 11.45
N LYS A 152 -4.06 24.79 11.23
CA LYS A 152 -4.65 25.82 10.36
C LYS A 152 -4.62 25.44 8.87
N ALA A 153 -3.71 24.55 8.47
CA ALA A 153 -3.55 24.09 7.10
C ALA A 153 -4.25 22.74 6.84
N LEU A 154 -4.80 22.10 7.88
CA LEU A 154 -5.51 20.84 7.73
C LEU A 154 -6.89 21.05 7.08
N PRO A 155 -7.38 20.07 6.31
CA PRO A 155 -8.77 20.04 5.85
C PRO A 155 -9.77 20.20 7.02
N PRO A 156 -10.88 20.94 6.84
CA PRO A 156 -11.89 21.15 7.87
C PRO A 156 -12.78 19.91 8.02
N ALA A 157 -12.23 18.81 8.52
CA ALA A 157 -12.91 17.54 8.70
C ALA A 157 -12.74 17.01 10.14
N THR A 158 -13.77 16.34 10.66
CA THR A 158 -13.78 15.80 12.04
C THR A 158 -14.22 14.33 12.08
N GLY A 159 -13.90 13.64 13.18
CA GLY A 159 -14.27 12.25 13.42
C GLY A 159 -13.20 11.22 13.02
N VAL A 160 -13.61 9.98 12.74
CA VAL A 160 -12.71 8.89 12.34
C VAL A 160 -12.48 8.93 10.83
N LEU A 161 -11.34 9.49 10.45
CA LEU A 161 -10.99 9.84 9.08
C LEU A 161 -9.83 9.00 8.53
N THR A 162 -9.59 9.14 7.23
CA THR A 162 -8.39 8.59 6.55
C THR A 162 -7.32 9.66 6.41
N PRO A 163 -6.02 9.31 6.27
CA PRO A 163 -4.96 10.31 6.08
C PRO A 163 -5.22 11.25 4.89
N ALA A 164 -5.75 10.73 3.78
CA ALA A 164 -6.07 11.52 2.60
C ALA A 164 -7.23 12.52 2.79
N THR A 165 -8.05 12.35 3.83
CA THR A 165 -9.15 13.24 4.19
C THR A 165 -8.79 14.17 5.36
N ALA A 166 -8.07 13.66 6.35
CA ALA A 166 -7.72 14.41 7.57
C ALA A 166 -6.48 15.29 7.40
N LEU A 167 -5.51 14.85 6.60
CA LEU A 167 -4.18 15.47 6.54
C LEU A 167 -3.87 16.00 5.15
N GLY A 168 -4.28 15.27 4.11
CA GLY A 168 -4.14 15.71 2.72
C GLY A 168 -2.69 16.07 2.37
N ASP A 169 -2.52 17.21 1.71
CA ASP A 169 -1.21 17.65 1.22
C ASP A 169 -0.23 18.03 2.34
N VAL A 170 -0.73 18.39 3.54
CA VAL A 170 0.15 18.65 4.71
C VAL A 170 1.00 17.42 5.02
N LEU A 171 0.39 16.23 5.03
CA LEU A 171 1.15 14.99 5.25
C LEU A 171 2.08 14.69 4.08
N VAL A 172 1.68 14.99 2.84
CA VAL A 172 2.53 14.77 1.65
C VAL A 172 3.82 15.59 1.76
N GLU A 173 3.72 16.88 2.08
CA GLU A 173 4.89 17.75 2.21
C GLU A 173 5.79 17.34 3.39
N ARG A 174 5.19 16.96 4.52
CA ARG A 174 5.94 16.44 5.66
C ARG A 174 6.70 15.17 5.33
N LEU A 175 6.06 14.21 4.66
CA LEU A 175 6.72 12.98 4.25
C LEU A 175 7.86 13.25 3.27
N ARG A 176 7.66 14.17 2.31
CA ARG A 176 8.73 14.61 1.40
C ARG A 176 9.91 15.20 2.17
N ALA A 177 9.65 16.08 3.14
CA ALA A 177 10.68 16.64 4.02
C ALA A 177 11.39 15.56 4.87
N ALA A 178 10.68 14.49 5.23
CA ALA A 178 11.21 13.33 5.94
C ALA A 178 11.91 12.30 5.01
N GLY A 179 12.14 12.63 3.73
CA GLY A 179 12.93 11.82 2.80
C GLY A 179 12.12 10.82 1.96
N PHE A 180 10.80 10.94 1.92
CA PHE A 180 9.96 10.17 1.00
C PHE A 180 9.96 10.81 -0.39
N GLU A 181 9.98 9.99 -1.43
CA GLU A 181 9.62 10.41 -2.78
C GLU A 181 8.12 10.19 -2.96
N ILE A 182 7.37 11.28 -3.18
CA ILE A 182 5.96 11.23 -3.54
C ILE A 182 5.78 12.09 -4.78
N SER A 183 5.35 11.50 -5.89
CA SER A 183 5.14 12.23 -7.15
C SER A 183 3.92 11.69 -7.90
N ALA A 184 3.30 12.56 -8.70
CA ALA A 184 2.24 12.19 -9.62
C ALA A 184 2.43 12.98 -10.92
N ARG A 185 2.21 12.33 -12.06
CA ARG A 185 2.31 12.96 -13.38
C ARG A 185 1.33 12.35 -14.36
N LYS A 186 0.96 13.13 -15.36
CA LYS A 186 0.23 12.64 -16.53
C LYS A 186 1.18 11.79 -17.39
N LEU A 187 0.64 10.72 -17.98
CA LEU A 187 1.32 9.87 -18.97
C LEU A 187 1.01 10.34 -20.38
#